data_AF-A0A7C3Z473-F1
#
_entry.id   AF-A0A7C3Z473-F1
#
_cell.length_a   1.000
_cell.length_b   1.000
_cell.length_c   1.000
_cell.angle_alpha   90.00
_cell.angle_beta   90.00
_cell.angle_gamma   90.00
#
_symmetry.space_group_name_H-M   'P 1'
#
loop_
_entity.id
_entity.type
_entity.pdbx_description
1 polymer ?
#
loop_
_entity_poly.entity_id
_entity_poly.type
_entity_poly.pdbx_seq_one_letter_code
_entity_poly.pdbx_strand_id
1 'polypeptide(L)'
;MPTNLALRLSTVSHTLIARNRKVRTQESPWQKILVLGLILAAVGIVLTSFFWAWGNLQSTALNYQISQAKEMQKEYLELNRKLRVELSNLTSIARLEKLAETYSMGPPAPGQVVKVNWQ
;
A
#
# COMPACT_ATOMS: atom_id res chain seq x y z
N MET A 1 94.93 -5.45 54.72
CA MET A 1 93.95 -6.48 54.35
C MET A 1 92.86 -5.82 53.50
N PRO A 2 92.53 -6.35 52.30
CA PRO A 2 92.02 -5.52 51.22
C PRO A 2 90.50 -5.33 51.19
N THR A 3 90.17 -4.05 51.02
CA THR A 3 89.04 -3.37 50.35
C THR A 3 88.16 -4.19 49.41
N ASN A 4 86.92 -4.50 49.83
CA ASN A 4 85.85 -5.03 48.96
C ASN A 4 84.49 -4.38 49.29
N LEU A 5 84.37 -3.05 49.16
CA LEU A 5 83.10 -2.34 49.43
C LEU A 5 82.78 -1.26 48.37
N ALA A 6 83.20 -1.47 47.13
CA ALA A 6 82.72 -0.68 46.00
C ALA A 6 82.41 -1.66 44.86
N LEU A 7 81.33 -1.39 44.11
CA LEU A 7 80.84 -2.14 42.93
C LEU A 7 79.70 -3.15 43.18
N ARG A 8 78.53 -2.72 43.66
CA ARG A 8 77.24 -3.38 43.32
C ARG A 8 76.01 -2.45 43.41
N LEU A 9 76.09 -1.21 42.92
CA LEU A 9 74.92 -0.29 42.90
C LEU A 9 74.67 0.39 41.54
N SER A 10 75.08 -0.22 40.43
CA SER A 10 74.90 0.34 39.08
C SER A 10 74.38 -0.68 38.06
N THR A 11 73.19 -1.22 38.31
CA THR A 11 72.32 -1.79 37.26
C THR A 11 70.88 -1.42 37.60
N VAL A 12 70.55 -0.13 37.55
CA VAL A 12 69.99 0.50 36.34
C VAL A 12 68.80 -0.32 35.79
N SER A 13 67.67 -0.16 36.45
CA SER A 13 66.46 0.45 35.88
C SER A 13 66.32 0.55 34.35
N HIS A 14 66.25 -0.56 33.61
CA HIS A 14 65.68 -0.55 32.25
C HIS A 14 64.94 -1.85 31.91
N THR A 15 63.87 -2.15 32.65
CA THR A 15 62.84 -3.09 32.17
C THR A 15 61.44 -2.53 32.37
N LEU A 16 61.28 -1.21 32.23
CA LEU A 16 60.04 -0.66 31.67
C LEU A 16 60.09 -0.90 30.16
N ILE A 17 60.10 -2.17 29.76
CA ILE A 17 59.80 -2.56 28.39
C ILE A 17 58.36 -2.12 28.21
N ALA A 18 58.21 -0.95 27.59
CA ALA A 18 56.99 -0.50 26.96
C ALA A 18 56.47 -1.71 26.17
N ARG A 19 55.47 -2.36 26.73
CA ARG A 19 54.72 -3.41 26.08
C ARG A 19 53.95 -2.67 25.00
N ASN A 20 54.62 -2.37 23.89
CA ASN A 20 54.04 -1.92 22.65
C ASN A 20 53.25 -3.12 22.15
N ARG A 21 52.09 -3.32 22.78
CA ARG A 21 51.06 -4.25 22.37
C ARG A 21 50.56 -3.65 21.08
N LYS A 22 51.27 -3.92 19.99
CA LYS A 22 50.69 -3.88 18.66
C LYS A 22 49.45 -4.73 18.80
N VAL A 23 48.30 -4.07 18.95
CA VAL A 23 46.99 -4.69 18.87
C VAL A 23 46.94 -5.12 17.42
N ARG A 24 47.55 -6.27 17.15
CA ARG A 24 47.35 -7.01 15.93
C ARG A 24 45.90 -7.40 16.06
N THR A 25 45.03 -6.58 15.49
CA THR A 25 43.68 -6.96 15.16
C THR A 25 43.86 -8.18 14.27
N GLN A 26 43.90 -9.34 14.91
CA GLN A 26 43.85 -10.60 14.21
C GLN A 26 42.40 -10.68 13.78
N GLU A 27 42.09 -10.01 12.67
CA GLU A 27 40.77 -10.01 12.08
C GLU A 27 40.48 -11.46 11.69
N SER A 28 39.80 -12.19 12.56
CA SER A 28 39.45 -13.58 12.27
C SER A 28 38.58 -13.55 11.02
N PRO A 29 38.88 -14.35 9.98
CA PRO A 29 38.07 -14.37 8.76
C PRO A 29 36.59 -14.66 9.08
N TRP A 30 36.33 -15.39 10.16
CA TRP A 30 34.98 -15.63 10.70
C TRP A 30 34.29 -14.37 11.21
N GLN A 31 35.01 -13.45 11.87
CA GLN A 31 34.44 -12.17 12.31
C GLN A 31 34.04 -11.32 11.10
N LYS A 32 34.87 -11.31 10.04
CA LYS A 32 34.53 -10.60 8.79
C LYS A 32 33.29 -11.18 8.12
N ILE A 33 33.16 -12.51 8.07
CA ILE A 33 31.98 -13.18 7.51
C ILE A 33 30.72 -12.86 8.33
N LEU A 34 30.80 -12.86 9.66
CA LEU A 34 29.68 -12.49 10.53
C LEU A 34 29.25 -11.03 10.33
N VAL A 35 30.21 -10.11 10.26
CA VAL A 35 29.93 -8.68 10.01
C VAL A 35 29.33 -8.49 8.62
N LEU A 36 29.85 -9.15 7.59
CA LEU A 36 29.31 -9.10 6.24
C LEU A 36 27.86 -9.65 6.18
N GLY A 37 27.60 -10.76 6.87
CA GLY A 37 26.27 -11.34 6.99
C GLY A 37 25.29 -10.41 7.68
N LEU A 38 25.72 -9.73 8.74
CA LEU A 38 24.90 -8.73 9.45
C LEU A 38 24.56 -7.54 8.55
N ILE A 39 25.53 -7.05 7.77
CA ILE A 39 25.33 -5.96 6.80
C ILE A 39 24.34 -6.38 5.71
N LEU A 40 24.50 -7.57 5.14
CA LEU A 40 23.57 -8.12 4.14
C LEU A 40 22.15 -8.26 4.69
N ALA A 41 22.01 -8.75 5.92
CA ALA A 41 20.72 -8.85 6.59
C ALA A 41 20.08 -7.47 6.80
N ALA A 42 20.85 -6.48 7.25
CA ALA A 42 20.37 -5.11 7.43
C ALA A 42 19.92 -4.49 6.10
N VAL A 43 20.69 -4.66 5.03
CA VAL A 43 20.33 -4.21 3.68
C VAL A 43 19.05 -4.92 3.19
N GLY A 44 18.94 -6.23 3.40
CA GLY A 44 17.76 -7.00 3.02
C GLY A 44 16.49 -6.53 3.73
N ILE A 45 16.58 -6.20 5.03
CA ILE A 45 15.46 -5.65 5.79
C ILE A 45 15.04 -4.28 5.22
N VAL A 46 15.98 -3.37 4.99
CA VAL A 46 15.70 -2.04 4.43
C VAL A 46 15.04 -2.13 3.06
N LEU A 47 15.57 -2.98 2.17
CA LEU A 47 15.01 -3.19 0.84
C LEU A 47 13.60 -3.78 0.89
N THR A 48 13.36 -4.75 1.77
CA THR A 48 12.05 -5.38 1.92
C THR A 48 11.03 -4.39 2.47
N SER A 49 11.39 -3.61 3.50
CA SER A 49 10.52 -2.57 4.06
C SER A 49 10.21 -1.48 3.03
N PHE A 50 11.20 -1.06 2.24
CA PHE A 50 11.01 -0.08 1.18
C PHE A 50 10.08 -0.61 0.09
N PHE A 51 10.31 -1.84 -0.39
CA PHE A 51 9.47 -2.47 -1.40
C PHE A 51 8.03 -2.67 -0.92
N TRP A 52 7.87 -3.05 0.36
CA TRP A 52 6.56 -3.20 0.98
C TRP A 52 5.81 -1.87 1.09
N ALA A 53 6.50 -0.81 1.54
CA ALA A 53 5.94 0.53 1.59
C ALA A 53 5.56 1.05 0.18
N TRP A 54 6.41 0.77 -0.82
CA TRP A 54 6.16 1.13 -2.21
C TRP A 54 4.94 0.40 -2.79
N GLY A 55 4.82 -0.91 -2.57
CA GLY A 55 3.66 -1.69 -3.00
C GLY A 55 2.35 -1.18 -2.38
N ASN A 56 2.42 -0.70 -1.13
CA ASN A 56 1.27 -0.11 -0.46
C ASN A 56 0.92 1.30 -0.96
N LEU A 57 1.90 2.05 -1.48
CA LEU A 57 1.62 3.35 -2.11
C LEU A 57 0.92 3.16 -3.47
N GLN A 58 1.33 2.15 -4.24
CA GLN A 58 0.71 1.80 -5.54
C GLN A 58 -0.73 1.31 -5.39
N SER A 59 -1.03 0.61 -4.28
CA SER A 59 -2.39 0.12 -3.99
C SER A 59 -3.38 1.27 -3.76
N THR A 60 -2.92 2.43 -3.28
CA THR A 60 -3.80 3.58 -3.01
C THR A 60 -4.36 4.19 -4.30
N ALA A 61 -3.53 4.32 -5.35
CA ALA A 61 -3.98 4.85 -6.65
C ALA A 61 -4.92 3.88 -7.39
N LEU A 62 -4.65 2.58 -7.31
CA LEU A 62 -5.50 1.54 -7.90
C LEU A 62 -6.85 1.43 -7.18
N ASN A 63 -6.84 1.48 -5.84
CA ASN A 63 -8.08 1.47 -5.05
C ASN A 63 -8.95 2.69 -5.34
N TYR A 64 -8.35 3.85 -5.62
CA TYR A 64 -9.11 5.05 -5.96
C TYR A 64 -9.82 4.92 -7.31
N GLN A 65 -9.14 4.37 -8.32
CA GLN A 65 -9.77 4.11 -9.63
C GLN A 65 -10.86 3.05 -9.53
N ILE A 66 -10.65 1.99 -8.75
CA ILE A 66 -11.66 0.95 -8.50
C ILE A 66 -12.86 1.54 -7.75
N SER A 67 -12.63 2.40 -6.75
CA SER A 67 -13.70 3.06 -6.01
C SER A 67 -14.53 3.98 -6.90
N GLN A 68 -13.89 4.81 -7.73
CA GLN A 68 -14.60 5.67 -8.67
C GLN A 68 -15.39 4.88 -9.72
N ALA A 69 -14.81 3.83 -10.29
CA ALA A 69 -15.51 2.98 -11.25
C ALA A 69 -16.74 2.29 -10.62
N LYS A 70 -16.63 1.88 -9.35
CA LYS A 70 -17.73 1.26 -8.59
C LYS A 70 -18.81 2.26 -8.21
N GLU A 71 -18.45 3.50 -7.89
CA GLU A 71 -19.38 4.59 -7.63
C GLU A 71 -20.21 4.93 -8.87
N MET A 72 -19.54 5.10 -10.01
CA MET A 72 -20.21 5.33 -11.30
C MET A 72 -21.15 4.17 -11.66
N GLN A 73 -20.71 2.92 -11.49
CA GLN A 73 -21.57 1.76 -11.75
C GLN A 73 -22.83 1.77 -10.89
N LYS A 74 -22.70 2.15 -9.61
CA LYS A 74 -23.83 2.22 -8.69
C LYS A 74 -24.81 3.32 -9.10
N GLU A 75 -24.32 4.50 -9.49
CA GLU A 75 -25.14 5.61 -9.95
C GLU A 75 -25.96 5.23 -11.19
N TYR A 76 -25.34 4.59 -12.19
CA TYR A 76 -26.06 4.12 -13.38
C TYR A 76 -27.12 3.07 -13.05
N LEU A 77 -26.85 2.17 -12.10
CA LEU A 77 -27.81 1.15 -11.69
C LEU A 77 -29.02 1.77 -10.97
N GLU A 78 -28.78 2.73 -10.09
CA GLU A 78 -29.83 3.48 -9.39
C GLU A 78 -30.68 4.29 -10.37
N LEU A 79 -30.04 4.97 -11.33
CA LEU A 79 -30.74 5.73 -12.36
C LEU A 79 -31.62 4.82 -13.24
N ASN A 80 -31.09 3.68 -13.70
CA ASN A 80 -31.87 2.73 -14.48
C ASN A 80 -33.08 2.19 -13.69
N ARG A 81 -32.87 1.83 -12.42
CA ARG A 81 -33.96 1.43 -11.54
C ARG A 81 -35.02 2.53 -11.41
N LYS A 82 -34.61 3.78 -11.22
CA LYS A 82 -35.52 4.93 -11.12
C LYS A 82 -36.31 5.14 -12.41
N LEU A 83 -35.63 5.14 -13.55
CA LEU A 83 -36.27 5.28 -14.87
C LEU A 83 -37.26 4.15 -15.14
N ARG A 84 -36.94 2.92 -14.76
CA ARG A 84 -37.86 1.78 -14.92
C ARG A 84 -39.11 1.93 -14.05
N VAL A 85 -38.95 2.44 -12.82
CA VAL A 85 -40.08 2.75 -11.94
C VAL A 85 -40.92 3.88 -12.53
N GLU A 86 -40.30 4.98 -12.97
CA GLU A 86 -41.00 6.10 -13.61
C GLU A 86 -41.74 5.65 -14.86
N LEU A 87 -41.12 4.84 -15.72
CA LEU A 87 -41.77 4.27 -16.89
C LEU A 87 -42.98 3.43 -16.47
N SER A 88 -42.81 2.50 -15.51
CA SER A 88 -43.92 1.67 -15.05
C SER A 88 -45.08 2.48 -14.45
N ASN A 89 -44.77 3.57 -13.75
CA ASN A 89 -45.75 4.49 -13.21
C ASN A 89 -46.45 5.26 -14.34
N LEU A 90 -45.70 5.79 -15.31
CA LEU A 90 -46.23 6.52 -16.46
C LEU A 90 -47.13 5.65 -17.34
N THR A 91 -46.75 4.39 -17.53
CA THR A 91 -47.53 3.40 -18.30
C THR A 91 -48.59 2.69 -17.47
N SER A 92 -48.68 2.96 -16.16
CA SER A 92 -49.65 2.27 -15.31
C SER A 92 -51.07 2.66 -15.71
N ILE A 93 -51.90 1.64 -15.94
CA ILE A 93 -53.29 1.81 -16.39
C ILE A 93 -54.07 2.66 -15.38
N ALA A 94 -53.91 2.40 -14.07
CA ALA A 94 -54.58 3.16 -13.02
C ALA A 94 -54.25 4.67 -13.04
N ARG A 95 -53.01 5.05 -13.36
CA ARG A 95 -52.64 6.47 -13.51
C ARG A 95 -53.24 7.07 -14.78
N LEU A 96 -53.23 6.32 -15.87
CA LEU A 96 -53.79 6.74 -17.16
C LEU A 96 -55.32 6.91 -17.08
N GLU A 97 -56.03 6.02 -16.38
CA GLU A 97 -57.48 6.11 -16.13
C GLU A 97 -57.82 7.37 -15.31
N LYS A 98 -57.09 7.62 -14.22
CA LYS A 98 -57.27 8.84 -13.43
C LYS A 98 -57.02 10.12 -14.24
N LEU A 99 -56.01 10.11 -15.11
CA LEU A 99 -55.74 11.20 -16.04
C LEU A 99 -56.87 11.35 -17.07
N ALA A 100 -57.38 10.25 -17.62
CA ALA A 100 -58.48 10.25 -18.58
C ALA A 100 -59.74 10.86 -17.96
N GLU A 101 -60.08 10.49 -16.72
CA GLU A 101 -61.19 11.09 -15.97
C GLU A 101 -61.01 12.61 -15.79
N THR A 102 -59.79 13.04 -15.42
CA THR A 102 -59.47 14.46 -15.23
C THR A 102 -59.63 15.27 -16.52
N TYR A 103 -59.27 14.69 -17.66
CA TYR A 103 -59.37 15.34 -18.97
C TYR A 103 -60.68 15.04 -19.70
N SER A 104 -61.66 14.40 -19.04
CA SER A 104 -62.94 13.98 -19.67
C SER A 104 -62.74 13.15 -20.95
N MET A 105 -61.69 12.34 -20.99
CA MET A 105 -61.37 11.44 -22.10
C MET A 105 -62.15 10.13 -21.96
N GLY A 106 -62.65 9.61 -23.09
CA GLY A 106 -63.39 8.34 -23.17
C GLY A 106 -62.68 7.28 -24.01
N PRO A 107 -63.30 6.10 -24.19
CA PRO A 107 -62.75 5.04 -25.03
C PRO A 107 -62.50 5.53 -26.46
N PRO A 108 -61.40 5.10 -27.11
CA PRO A 108 -61.10 5.51 -28.47
C PRO A 108 -62.16 5.00 -29.44
N ALA A 109 -62.53 5.83 -30.42
CA ALA A 109 -63.44 5.45 -31.50
C ALA A 109 -62.77 4.46 -32.47
N PRO A 110 -63.55 3.63 -33.20
CA PRO A 110 -63.01 2.70 -34.17
C PRO A 110 -62.11 3.42 -35.20
N GLY A 111 -60.86 3.00 -35.32
CA GLY A 111 -59.87 3.61 -36.23
C GLY A 111 -58.91 4.63 -35.62
N GLN A 112 -59.09 5.04 -34.35
CA GLN A 112 -58.18 6.00 -33.68
C GLN A 112 -56.90 5.37 -33.08
N VAL A 113 -56.78 4.04 -33.07
CA VAL A 113 -55.61 3.34 -32.51
C VAL A 113 -54.65 2.97 -33.64
N VAL A 114 -53.48 3.64 -33.67
CA VAL A 114 -52.39 3.31 -34.59
C VAL A 114 -51.33 2.51 -33.83
N LYS A 115 -51.11 1.26 -34.23
CA LYS A 115 -49.98 0.46 -33.71
C LYS A 115 -48.69 0.93 -34.39
N VAL A 116 -47.78 1.49 -33.61
CA VAL A 116 -46.44 1.83 -34.09
C VAL A 116 -45.55 0.60 -33.92
N ASN A 117 -45.07 0.04 -35.03
CA ASN A 117 -44.13 -1.08 -35.04
C ASN A 117 -42.71 -0.52 -34.97
N TRP A 118 -42.02 -0.76 -33.86
CA TRP A 118 -40.61 -0.40 -33.68
C TRP A 118 -39.76 -1.65 -33.96
N GLN A 119 -39.33 -1.79 -35.23
CA GLN A 119 -38.34 -2.76 -35.68
C GLN A 119 -36.93 -2.22 -35.51
#